data_AF-A0A9C6X9M0-F1
#
_entry.id   AF-A0A9C6X9M0-F1
#
_cell.length_a   1.000
_cell.length_b   1.000
_cell.length_c   1.000
_cell.angle_alpha   90.00
_cell.angle_beta   90.00
_cell.angle_gamma   90.00
#
_symmetry.space_group_name_H-M   'P 1'
#
loop_
_entity.id
_entity.type
_entity.pdbx_description
1 polymer ?
#
loop_
_entity_poly.entity_id
_entity_poly.type
_entity_poly.pdbx_seq_one_letter_code
_entity_poly.pdbx_strand_id
1 'polypeptide(L)'
;MKQMYWDEELQELAQAWADQCEWGHDPCRRTARWSAKGQNLGLTFSLDWTFPASTNRVEDWFQELKLYNYTKGPFTFAPATSHFTQLAWSDTYLVGCGRTRYMSEHGLPSEYLVCNYGPGGNVFGNALYREGPPCSRCPLSCSDRYPGLCARSEDSNELGSGLVSTVASLPPLRLDEPSNTPFLEAELTALAERAGAAEAAAVCPRPSTPGPNCVGYRAAPLSQDEKTVILHRHNFYRSQVASGVVAGLPAASRMLQMVWDDEVASLAQRWADQCSFGYDECAKTDDFQLGQSMAIWYSQDPKLFPGPEGRVEGWFNERAQANLTALLEDFK
;
A
#
# COMPACT_ATOMS: atom_id res chain seq x y z
N MET A 1 14.44 -10.92 -20.25
CA MET A 1 14.46 -9.79 -19.29
C MET A 1 14.84 -8.56 -20.09
N LYS A 2 14.01 -7.52 -20.17
CA LYS A 2 14.38 -6.30 -20.89
C LYS A 2 15.42 -5.50 -20.10
N GLN A 3 16.31 -4.80 -20.78
CA GLN A 3 17.15 -3.78 -20.14
C GLN A 3 16.26 -2.61 -19.70
N MET A 4 16.48 -2.11 -18.48
CA MET A 4 15.81 -0.91 -18.00
C MET A 4 16.55 0.37 -18.44
N TYR A 5 15.79 1.41 -18.77
CA TYR A 5 16.27 2.72 -19.17
C TYR A 5 15.67 3.81 -18.28
N TRP A 6 16.37 4.94 -18.16
CA TRP A 6 15.84 6.09 -17.45
C TRP A 6 14.72 6.76 -18.26
N ASP A 7 13.65 7.16 -17.58
CA ASP A 7 12.55 7.92 -18.17
C ASP A 7 12.28 9.19 -17.34
N GLU A 8 12.42 10.35 -17.99
CA GLU A 8 12.29 11.66 -17.34
C GLU A 8 10.87 11.95 -16.86
N GLU A 9 9.84 11.47 -17.58
CA GLU A 9 8.45 11.65 -17.14
C GLU A 9 8.18 10.84 -15.85
N LEU A 10 8.75 9.64 -15.74
CA LEU A 10 8.69 8.85 -14.51
C LEU A 10 9.43 9.52 -13.34
N GLN A 11 10.58 10.14 -13.61
CA GLN A 11 11.37 10.89 -12.64
C GLN A 11 10.61 12.12 -12.13
N GLU A 12 10.06 12.94 -13.02
CA GLU A 12 9.32 14.15 -12.64
C GLU A 12 8.15 13.84 -11.72
N LEU A 13 7.39 12.78 -12.02
CA LEU A 13 6.30 12.32 -11.16
C LEU A 13 6.81 11.79 -9.81
N ALA A 14 7.90 11.02 -9.82
CA ALA A 14 8.49 10.50 -8.60
C ALA A 14 9.02 11.62 -7.71
N GLN A 15 9.61 12.66 -8.30
CA GLN A 15 10.10 13.83 -7.59
C GLN A 15 8.95 14.65 -7.01
N ALA A 16 7.92 14.93 -7.83
CA ALA A 16 6.73 15.66 -7.37
C ALA A 16 6.06 14.97 -6.17
N TRP A 17 5.99 13.63 -6.19
CA TRP A 17 5.48 12.86 -5.06
C TRP A 17 6.41 12.87 -3.84
N ALA A 18 7.71 12.66 -4.06
CA ALA A 18 8.69 12.71 -2.97
C ALA A 18 8.68 14.07 -2.23
N ASP A 19 8.47 15.16 -2.97
CA ASP A 19 8.41 16.52 -2.44
C ASP A 19 7.17 16.80 -1.57
N GLN A 20 6.14 15.95 -1.64
CA GLN A 20 5.00 16.06 -0.71
C GLN A 20 5.37 15.67 0.71
N CYS A 21 6.48 14.94 0.91
CA CYS A 21 6.91 14.42 2.21
C CYS A 21 5.86 13.49 2.88
N GLU A 22 4.91 12.96 2.10
CA GLU A 22 3.88 12.05 2.58
C GLU A 22 4.30 10.59 2.33
N TRP A 23 4.35 9.78 3.38
CA TRP A 23 4.66 8.36 3.24
C TRP A 23 3.48 7.60 2.63
N GLY A 24 3.65 7.15 1.39
CA GLY A 24 2.66 6.33 0.71
C GLY A 24 2.93 6.21 -0.77
N HIS A 25 2.13 5.44 -1.48
CA HIS A 25 2.23 5.37 -2.93
C HIS A 25 1.52 6.55 -3.61
N ASP A 26 2.14 7.12 -4.66
CA ASP A 26 1.57 8.24 -5.41
C ASP A 26 0.23 7.88 -6.07
N PRO A 27 -0.92 8.40 -5.63
CA PRO A 27 -2.22 8.05 -6.18
C PRO A 27 -2.42 8.53 -7.64
N CYS A 28 -1.64 9.53 -8.07
CA CYS A 28 -1.81 10.27 -9.33
C CYS A 28 -0.71 9.98 -10.37
N ARG A 29 0.02 8.87 -10.23
CA ARG A 29 1.13 8.49 -11.14
C ARG A 29 0.72 8.05 -12.55
N ARG A 30 -0.57 8.04 -12.90
CA ARG A 30 -1.06 7.64 -14.24
C ARG A 30 -0.84 8.77 -15.24
N THR A 31 -0.35 8.43 -16.43
CA THR A 31 -0.21 9.38 -17.54
C THR A 31 -0.82 8.81 -18.82
N ALA A 32 -0.98 9.66 -19.84
CA ALA A 32 -1.48 9.25 -21.15
C ALA A 32 -0.63 8.14 -21.77
N ARG A 33 0.68 8.11 -21.46
CA ARG A 33 1.63 7.10 -21.93
C ARG A 33 1.56 5.81 -21.12
N TRP A 34 1.17 5.87 -19.85
CA TRP A 34 1.33 4.78 -18.88
C TRP A 34 0.14 4.64 -17.93
N SER A 35 -0.70 3.62 -18.14
CA SER A 35 -1.91 3.36 -17.35
C SER A 35 -1.64 2.58 -16.05
N ALA A 36 -0.50 1.89 -15.93
CA ALA A 36 -0.08 1.15 -14.73
C ALA A 36 1.42 1.35 -14.46
N LYS A 37 1.74 2.04 -13.36
CA LYS A 37 3.13 2.26 -12.92
C LYS A 37 3.39 1.51 -11.63
N GLY A 38 4.40 0.65 -11.67
CA GLY A 38 5.00 0.08 -10.47
C GLY A 38 5.68 1.20 -9.69
N GLN A 39 5.81 1.03 -8.38
CA GLN A 39 6.48 2.03 -7.57
C GLN A 39 7.17 1.36 -6.38
N ASN A 40 8.45 1.69 -6.17
CA ASN A 40 9.18 1.31 -4.97
C ASN A 40 9.43 2.58 -4.14
N LEU A 41 9.29 2.44 -2.83
CA LEU A 41 9.42 3.53 -1.86
C LEU A 41 10.49 3.19 -0.84
N GLY A 42 11.26 4.19 -0.41
CA GLY A 42 12.30 4.02 0.58
C GLY A 42 12.34 5.19 1.53
N LEU A 43 12.29 4.92 2.83
CA LEU A 43 12.44 5.93 3.88
C LEU A 43 13.70 5.62 4.69
N THR A 44 14.55 6.63 4.86
CA THR A 44 15.78 6.53 5.64
C THR A 44 15.82 7.65 6.66
N PHE A 45 16.02 7.32 7.93
CA PHE A 45 16.21 8.30 9.00
C PHE A 45 17.69 8.55 9.25
N SER A 46 18.02 9.75 9.70
CA SER A 46 19.35 10.17 10.12
C SER A 46 19.24 10.97 11.41
N LEU A 47 20.32 11.01 12.20
CA LEU A 47 20.42 11.83 13.41
C LEU A 47 21.17 13.16 13.15
N ASP A 48 21.91 13.25 12.05
CA ASP A 48 22.89 14.31 11.80
C ASP A 48 22.85 14.86 10.35
N TRP A 49 21.77 14.55 9.60
CA TRP A 49 21.63 14.85 8.16
C TRP A 49 22.59 14.11 7.24
N THR A 50 23.34 13.14 7.74
CA THR A 50 24.12 12.22 6.91
C THR A 50 23.23 11.09 6.43
N PHE A 51 23.12 10.93 5.10
CA PHE A 51 22.36 9.86 4.47
C PHE A 51 23.26 9.00 3.59
N PRO A 52 23.07 7.66 3.57
CA PRO A 52 23.77 6.79 2.63
C PRO A 52 23.41 7.13 1.18
N ALA A 53 24.22 6.65 0.23
CA ALA A 53 23.89 6.77 -1.18
C ALA A 53 22.56 6.07 -1.48
N SER A 54 21.70 6.70 -2.27
CA SER A 54 20.38 6.13 -2.62
C SER A 54 20.50 4.80 -3.39
N THR A 55 21.66 4.50 -3.98
CA THR A 55 21.99 3.18 -4.54
C THR A 55 21.93 2.05 -3.51
N ASN A 56 22.23 2.33 -2.24
CA ASN A 56 22.13 1.33 -1.17
C ASN A 56 20.67 0.90 -0.99
N ARG A 57 19.70 1.79 -1.22
CA ARG A 57 18.28 1.43 -1.13
C ARG A 57 17.86 0.48 -2.24
N VAL A 58 18.39 0.67 -3.45
CA VAL A 58 18.15 -0.25 -4.57
C VAL A 58 18.73 -1.63 -4.26
N GLU A 59 19.90 -1.69 -3.62
CA GLU A 59 20.48 -2.93 -3.12
C GLU A 59 19.59 -3.57 -2.04
N ASP A 60 19.12 -2.81 -1.05
CA ASP A 60 18.23 -3.33 -0.01
C ASP A 60 16.95 -3.95 -0.60
N TRP A 61 16.31 -3.26 -1.55
CA TRP A 61 15.16 -3.78 -2.28
C TRP A 61 15.50 -5.07 -3.04
N PHE A 62 16.68 -5.15 -3.65
CA PHE A 62 17.12 -6.36 -4.33
C PHE A 62 17.37 -7.52 -3.37
N GLN A 63 17.86 -7.24 -2.16
CA GLN A 63 18.17 -8.23 -1.14
C GLN A 63 16.93 -8.94 -0.55
N GLU A 64 15.72 -8.43 -0.80
CA GLU A 64 14.47 -9.15 -0.54
C GLU A 64 14.40 -10.49 -1.30
N LEU A 65 15.23 -10.70 -2.32
CA LEU A 65 15.46 -11.99 -2.96
C LEU A 65 15.68 -13.12 -1.94
N LYS A 66 16.32 -12.84 -0.80
CA LYS A 66 16.55 -13.82 0.28
C LYS A 66 15.25 -14.36 0.89
N LEU A 67 14.17 -13.58 0.80
CA LEU A 67 12.83 -13.93 1.28
C LEU A 67 11.93 -14.45 0.14
N TYR A 68 12.36 -14.28 -1.11
CA TYR A 68 11.57 -14.64 -2.28
C TYR A 68 11.67 -16.13 -2.60
N ASN A 69 10.56 -16.84 -2.39
CA ASN A 69 10.45 -18.23 -2.79
C ASN A 69 9.89 -18.32 -4.22
N TYR A 70 10.77 -18.49 -5.20
CA TYR A 70 10.36 -18.66 -6.59
C TYR A 70 9.54 -19.95 -6.75
N THR A 71 8.28 -19.80 -7.17
CA THR A 71 7.43 -20.92 -7.56
C THR A 71 7.10 -20.82 -9.05
N LYS A 72 7.15 -21.96 -9.75
CA LYS A 72 6.70 -22.03 -11.14
C LYS A 72 5.18 -21.87 -11.16
N GLY A 73 4.68 -20.74 -11.64
CA GLY A 73 3.25 -20.46 -11.65
C GLY A 73 2.93 -18.97 -11.79
N PRO A 74 1.63 -18.62 -11.70
CA PRO A 74 1.22 -17.22 -11.66
C PRO A 74 1.82 -16.52 -10.45
N PHE A 75 2.29 -15.30 -10.67
CA PHE A 75 2.84 -14.43 -9.65
C PHE A 75 1.79 -14.16 -8.56
N THR A 76 2.20 -14.41 -7.33
CA THR A 76 1.46 -14.04 -6.12
C THR A 76 2.20 -12.89 -5.45
N PHE A 77 1.49 -11.79 -5.25
CA PHE A 77 2.06 -10.62 -4.58
C PHE A 77 2.33 -10.91 -3.10
N ALA A 78 3.51 -10.52 -2.63
CA ALA A 78 3.91 -10.54 -1.23
C ALA A 78 4.70 -9.26 -0.91
N PRO A 79 4.26 -8.43 0.06
CA PRO A 79 4.94 -7.16 0.35
C PRO A 79 6.39 -7.29 0.77
N ALA A 80 6.74 -8.36 1.48
CA ALA A 80 8.13 -8.61 1.91
C ALA A 80 9.13 -8.78 0.76
N THR A 81 8.62 -8.98 -0.47
CA THR A 81 9.44 -9.18 -1.67
C THR A 81 9.01 -8.27 -2.82
N SER A 82 8.07 -7.34 -2.58
CA SER A 82 7.44 -6.59 -3.66
C SER A 82 8.39 -5.64 -4.35
N HIS A 83 9.41 -5.14 -3.64
CA HIS A 83 10.41 -4.26 -4.23
C HIS A 83 11.35 -5.06 -5.12
N PHE A 84 11.83 -6.22 -4.66
CA PHE A 84 12.62 -7.15 -5.47
C PHE A 84 11.86 -7.59 -6.72
N THR A 85 10.60 -8.00 -6.59
CA THR A 85 9.83 -8.52 -7.72
C THR A 85 9.50 -7.44 -8.74
N GLN A 86 9.40 -6.16 -8.32
CA GLN A 86 9.33 -5.04 -9.25
C GLN A 86 10.67 -4.82 -9.98
N LEU A 87 11.80 -4.88 -9.28
CA LEU A 87 13.13 -4.76 -9.89
C LEU A 87 13.42 -5.89 -10.89
N ALA A 88 12.96 -7.11 -10.59
CA ALA A 88 13.18 -8.30 -11.41
C ALA A 88 12.06 -8.55 -12.45
N TRP A 89 11.12 -7.63 -12.63
CA TRP A 89 9.97 -7.82 -13.50
C TRP A 89 10.36 -7.73 -14.98
N SER A 90 10.20 -8.83 -15.74
CA SER A 90 10.80 -8.94 -17.08
C SER A 90 10.27 -8.03 -18.17
N ASP A 91 9.04 -7.55 -17.99
CA ASP A 91 8.40 -6.64 -18.92
C ASP A 91 8.57 -5.16 -18.53
N THR A 92 9.10 -4.87 -17.33
CA THR A 92 9.45 -3.51 -16.91
C THR A 92 10.78 -3.12 -17.54
N TYR A 93 10.82 -1.97 -18.23
CA TYR A 93 12.02 -1.52 -18.95
C TYR A 93 12.27 -0.02 -18.84
N LEU A 94 11.49 0.71 -18.04
CA LEU A 94 11.68 2.12 -17.75
C LEU A 94 11.64 2.35 -16.24
N VAL A 95 12.50 3.24 -15.76
CA VAL A 95 12.52 3.69 -14.38
C VAL A 95 12.81 5.18 -14.32
N GLY A 96 12.20 5.89 -13.38
CA GLY A 96 12.57 7.25 -13.02
C GLY A 96 12.34 7.46 -11.54
N CYS A 97 13.31 8.06 -10.85
CA CYS A 97 13.27 8.22 -9.40
C CYS A 97 13.42 9.67 -8.97
N GLY A 98 12.71 10.04 -7.93
CA GLY A 98 12.82 11.33 -7.25
C GLY A 98 13.11 11.13 -5.77
N ARG A 99 13.73 12.14 -5.16
CA ARG A 99 14.07 12.11 -3.74
C ARG A 99 13.85 13.45 -3.07
N THR A 100 13.44 13.42 -1.82
CA THR A 100 13.41 14.61 -0.97
C THR A 100 13.98 14.30 0.41
N ARG A 101 14.60 15.32 1.02
CA ARG A 101 15.12 15.25 2.39
C ARG A 101 14.44 16.32 3.23
N TYR A 102 13.89 15.92 4.35
CA TYR A 102 13.06 16.78 5.18
C TYR A 102 13.18 16.39 6.66
N MET A 103 12.67 17.24 7.54
CA MET A 103 12.51 16.90 8.95
C MET A 103 11.17 16.20 9.12
N SER A 104 11.16 14.94 9.58
CA SER A 104 9.91 14.22 9.85
C SER A 104 9.16 14.83 11.03
N GLU A 105 7.89 14.45 11.18
CA GLU A 105 7.03 14.86 12.31
C GLU A 105 7.62 14.47 13.68
N HIS A 106 8.49 13.46 13.71
CA HIS A 106 9.20 13.02 14.90
C HIS A 106 10.51 13.80 15.17
N GLY A 107 10.79 14.84 14.39
CA GLY A 107 11.99 15.65 14.53
C GLY A 107 13.27 14.91 14.11
N LEU A 108 13.18 13.98 13.16
CA LEU A 108 14.33 13.28 12.60
C LEU A 108 14.55 13.67 11.14
N PRO A 109 15.78 14.08 10.74
CA PRO A 109 16.17 14.17 9.35
C PRO A 109 15.85 12.89 8.60
N SER A 110 15.12 13.00 7.51
CA SER A 110 14.58 11.86 6.76
C SER A 110 14.84 12.04 5.27
N GLU A 111 15.22 10.97 4.57
CA GLU A 111 15.28 10.89 3.11
C GLU A 111 14.15 9.99 2.62
N TYR A 112 13.31 10.52 1.73
CA TYR A 112 12.27 9.78 1.05
C TYR A 112 12.63 9.61 -0.42
N LEU A 113 12.81 8.37 -0.86
CA LEU A 113 13.11 7.95 -2.23
C LEU A 113 11.89 7.30 -2.85
N VAL A 114 11.52 7.76 -4.03
CA VAL A 114 10.41 7.24 -4.84
C VAL A 114 10.99 6.81 -6.18
N CYS A 115 10.74 5.58 -6.62
CA CYS A 115 11.09 5.11 -7.96
C CYS A 115 9.84 4.60 -8.67
N ASN A 116 9.51 5.20 -9.81
CA ASN A 116 8.41 4.79 -10.68
C ASN A 116 8.91 3.87 -11.80
N TYR A 117 8.13 2.84 -12.14
CA TYR A 117 8.49 1.82 -13.12
C TYR A 117 7.45 1.70 -14.24
N GLY A 118 7.92 1.56 -15.47
CA GLY A 118 7.09 1.49 -16.68
C GLY A 118 7.50 0.35 -17.63
N PRO A 119 6.55 -0.46 -18.12
CA PRO A 119 5.26 -0.79 -17.49
C PRO A 119 5.43 -1.29 -16.05
N GLY A 120 4.40 -1.14 -15.23
CA GLY A 120 4.41 -1.66 -13.87
C GLY A 120 4.55 -3.18 -13.80
N GLY A 121 5.26 -3.64 -12.77
CA GLY A 121 5.40 -5.06 -12.44
C GLY A 121 4.37 -5.53 -11.43
N ASN A 122 4.65 -6.66 -10.80
CA ASN A 122 3.82 -7.26 -9.74
C ASN A 122 2.36 -7.52 -10.16
N VAL A 123 2.13 -7.81 -11.43
CA VAL A 123 0.79 -8.05 -11.98
C VAL A 123 0.31 -9.44 -11.58
N PHE A 124 -0.80 -9.49 -10.85
CA PHE A 124 -1.43 -10.74 -10.44
C PHE A 124 -1.73 -11.64 -11.65
N GLY A 125 -1.44 -12.93 -11.52
CA GLY A 125 -1.70 -13.91 -12.59
C GLY A 125 -0.64 -13.95 -13.71
N ASN A 126 0.24 -12.94 -13.81
CA ASN A 126 1.37 -12.94 -14.76
C ASN A 126 2.60 -13.63 -14.16
N ALA A 127 3.66 -13.86 -14.94
CA ALA A 127 4.92 -14.40 -14.41
C ALA A 127 5.95 -13.27 -14.21
N LEU A 128 6.77 -13.38 -13.17
CA LEU A 128 7.90 -12.47 -12.90
C LEU A 128 8.83 -12.37 -14.13
N TYR A 129 9.22 -13.53 -14.64
CA TYR A 129 9.92 -13.71 -15.90
C TYR A 129 9.66 -15.10 -16.48
N ARG A 130 9.92 -15.26 -17.77
CA ARG A 130 9.88 -16.56 -18.44
C ARG A 130 11.24 -17.26 -18.33
N GLU A 131 11.23 -18.53 -17.93
CA GLU A 131 12.44 -19.36 -17.89
C GLU A 131 13.00 -19.64 -19.29
N GLY A 132 14.33 -19.66 -19.42
CA GLY A 132 15.04 -20.01 -20.65
C GLY A 132 16.47 -19.48 -20.65
N PRO A 133 17.29 -19.85 -21.66
CA PRO A 133 18.62 -19.29 -21.80
C PRO A 133 18.57 -17.76 -21.95
N PRO A 134 19.54 -17.02 -21.39
CA PRO A 134 19.59 -15.57 -21.51
C PRO A 134 19.49 -15.12 -22.96
N CYS A 135 18.73 -14.07 -23.22
CA CYS A 135 18.49 -13.49 -24.54
C CYS A 135 17.87 -14.40 -25.63
N SER A 136 17.55 -15.66 -25.34
CA SER A 136 16.99 -16.62 -26.31
C SER A 136 15.63 -16.21 -26.93
N ARG A 137 14.96 -15.23 -26.33
CA ARG A 137 13.66 -14.71 -26.77
C ARG A 137 13.62 -13.18 -26.80
N CYS A 138 14.77 -12.53 -27.00
CA CYS A 138 14.77 -11.08 -27.17
C CYS A 138 14.13 -10.71 -28.52
N PRO A 139 13.29 -9.67 -28.58
CA PRO A 139 12.66 -9.26 -29.83
C PRO A 139 13.66 -8.78 -30.90
N LEU A 140 14.80 -8.23 -30.48
CA LEU A 140 15.81 -7.63 -31.34
C LEU A 140 17.19 -8.25 -31.08
N SER A 141 17.85 -7.80 -30.02
CA SER A 141 19.21 -8.21 -29.67
C SER A 141 19.40 -8.35 -28.16
N CYS A 142 20.50 -9.02 -27.80
CA CYS A 142 21.01 -9.00 -26.43
C CYS A 142 21.80 -7.69 -26.21
N SER A 143 21.77 -7.17 -25.00
CA SER A 143 22.55 -5.98 -24.63
C SER A 143 24.03 -6.30 -24.54
N ASP A 144 24.84 -5.48 -25.23
CA ASP A 144 26.30 -5.56 -25.16
C ASP A 144 26.84 -5.06 -23.82
N ARG A 145 26.13 -4.13 -23.17
CA ARG A 145 26.52 -3.55 -21.88
C ARG A 145 26.09 -4.42 -20.71
N TYR A 146 24.94 -5.08 -20.81
CA TYR A 146 24.36 -5.87 -19.73
C TYR A 146 24.01 -7.28 -20.24
N PRO A 147 24.99 -8.21 -20.23
CA PRO A 147 24.79 -9.56 -20.74
C PRO A 147 23.56 -10.24 -20.13
N GLY A 148 22.72 -10.82 -21.00
CA GLY A 148 21.49 -11.50 -20.60
C GLY A 148 20.22 -10.63 -20.59
N LEU A 149 20.35 -9.32 -20.80
CA LEU A 149 19.21 -8.41 -21.00
C LEU A 149 18.91 -8.19 -22.49
N CYS A 150 17.64 -7.97 -22.82
CA CYS A 150 17.22 -7.57 -24.17
C CYS A 150 17.40 -6.07 -24.36
N ALA A 151 18.14 -5.67 -25.40
CA ALA A 151 18.34 -4.28 -25.77
C ALA A 151 17.17 -3.72 -26.59
N ARG A 152 17.02 -2.39 -26.59
CA ARG A 152 16.15 -1.67 -27.53
C ARG A 152 16.82 -1.48 -28.90
N SER A 153 16.04 -1.17 -29.93
CA SER A 153 16.52 -0.95 -31.30
C SER A 153 17.54 0.19 -31.44
N GLU A 154 17.47 1.19 -30.56
CA GLU A 154 18.36 2.35 -30.58
C GLU A 154 19.79 1.98 -30.16
N ASP A 155 19.93 1.04 -29.21
CA ASP A 155 21.24 0.57 -28.73
C ASP A 155 21.96 -0.29 -29.78
N SER A 156 21.24 -0.89 -30.74
CA SER A 156 21.83 -1.58 -31.90
C SER A 156 22.25 -0.62 -33.03
N ASN A 157 21.81 0.64 -33.00
CA ASN A 157 22.02 1.62 -34.08
C ASN A 157 23.00 2.75 -33.71
N GLU A 158 23.49 2.85 -32.47
CA GLU A 158 24.50 3.85 -32.09
C GLU A 158 25.91 3.59 -32.67
N LEU A 159 26.05 2.66 -33.63
CA LEU A 159 27.19 2.61 -34.54
C LEU A 159 26.89 3.19 -35.94
N GLY A 160 25.75 3.83 -36.16
CA GLY A 160 25.34 4.29 -37.49
C GLY A 160 24.41 5.50 -37.50
N SER A 161 25.01 6.69 -37.65
CA SER A 161 24.44 7.88 -38.30
C SER A 161 23.57 8.83 -37.46
N GLY A 162 24.00 10.10 -37.40
CA GLY A 162 23.32 11.16 -36.67
C GLY A 162 22.43 12.11 -37.48
N LEU A 163 21.98 13.13 -36.73
CA LEU A 163 21.60 14.51 -37.08
C LEU A 163 20.10 14.89 -37.28
N VAL A 164 19.73 15.98 -36.55
CA VAL A 164 18.72 17.07 -36.81
C VAL A 164 17.31 16.88 -36.19
N SER A 165 16.95 17.59 -35.09
CA SER A 165 16.32 18.96 -34.97
C SER A 165 14.77 18.89 -35.02
N THR A 166 13.90 19.67 -34.36
CA THR A 166 13.95 20.90 -33.55
C THR A 166 12.64 21.03 -32.73
N VAL A 167 12.66 21.98 -31.78
CA VAL A 167 11.62 22.45 -30.84
C VAL A 167 10.50 23.26 -31.52
N ALA A 168 9.27 23.29 -30.96
CA ALA A 168 8.46 24.52 -30.84
C ALA A 168 7.20 24.34 -29.96
N SER A 169 6.97 25.33 -29.10
CA SER A 169 5.91 25.54 -28.10
C SER A 169 4.82 26.50 -28.61
N LEU A 170 3.58 26.41 -28.07
CA LEU A 170 2.51 27.42 -28.20
C LEU A 170 1.53 27.36 -26.96
N PRO A 171 0.69 28.41 -26.71
CA PRO A 171 0.54 29.12 -25.42
C PRO A 171 -0.81 28.85 -24.67
N PRO A 172 -1.14 29.55 -23.54
CA PRO A 172 -2.17 29.12 -22.58
C PRO A 172 -3.57 29.73 -22.81
N LEU A 173 -4.60 29.04 -22.34
CA LEU A 173 -6.00 29.49 -22.32
C LEU A 173 -6.42 29.94 -20.92
N ARG A 174 -7.01 31.14 -20.83
CA ARG A 174 -7.69 31.72 -19.66
C ARG A 174 -9.19 31.37 -19.71
N LEU A 175 -9.77 31.19 -18.53
CA LEU A 175 -11.20 30.99 -18.29
C LEU A 175 -11.83 32.31 -17.83
N ASP A 176 -12.96 32.69 -18.41
CA ASP A 176 -13.86 33.73 -17.91
C ASP A 176 -15.18 33.06 -17.43
N GLU A 177 -15.62 33.43 -16.22
CA GLU A 177 -16.93 33.18 -15.55
C GLU A 177 -17.89 34.39 -15.81
N PRO A 178 -19.11 34.55 -15.23
CA PRO A 178 -20.06 33.65 -14.49
C PRO A 178 -21.56 33.81 -14.93
N SER A 179 -22.51 33.06 -14.32
CA SER A 179 -23.72 33.61 -13.61
C SER A 179 -24.83 32.57 -13.24
N ASN A 180 -25.01 32.33 -11.91
CA ASN A 180 -26.23 32.55 -11.05
C ASN A 180 -27.66 32.20 -11.59
N THR A 181 -28.62 31.52 -10.93
CA THR A 181 -29.13 31.47 -9.51
C THR A 181 -30.22 30.32 -9.36
N PRO A 182 -31.15 30.24 -8.34
CA PRO A 182 -31.13 29.37 -7.13
C PRO A 182 -32.46 28.54 -6.86
N PHE A 183 -32.54 27.72 -5.78
CA PHE A 183 -33.76 27.42 -4.96
C PHE A 183 -33.42 26.47 -3.76
N LEU A 184 -33.55 26.94 -2.49
CA LEU A 184 -34.43 26.49 -1.36
C LEU A 184 -34.24 25.02 -0.88
N GLU A 185 -34.13 24.61 0.40
CA GLU A 185 -34.94 24.79 1.64
C GLU A 185 -34.08 24.36 2.88
N ALA A 186 -34.18 24.84 4.13
CA ALA A 186 -35.28 25.30 4.99
C ALA A 186 -36.19 24.23 5.65
N GLU A 187 -35.92 22.92 5.53
CA GLU A 187 -36.77 21.86 6.13
C GLU A 187 -36.12 20.92 7.18
N LEU A 188 -34.89 21.15 7.67
CA LEU A 188 -34.21 20.16 8.53
C LEU A 188 -34.33 20.39 10.06
N THR A 189 -35.02 21.43 10.52
CA THR A 189 -34.96 21.86 11.94
C THR A 189 -36.10 21.32 12.82
N ALA A 190 -37.11 20.62 12.28
CA ALA A 190 -38.32 20.23 13.04
C ALA A 190 -38.35 18.79 13.59
N LEU A 191 -37.27 18.00 13.49
CA LEU A 191 -37.23 16.60 13.97
C LEU A 191 -36.50 16.39 15.31
N ALA A 192 -35.89 17.43 15.88
CA ALA A 192 -35.00 17.30 17.04
C ALA A 192 -35.70 17.26 18.42
N GLU A 193 -37.00 17.54 18.53
CA GLU A 193 -37.65 17.78 19.84
C GLU A 193 -38.41 16.59 20.46
N ARG A 194 -38.26 15.36 19.94
CA ARG A 194 -39.00 14.17 20.46
C ARG A 194 -38.16 13.13 21.20
N ALA A 195 -36.90 13.40 21.50
CA ALA A 195 -36.02 12.46 22.19
C ALA A 195 -35.71 12.93 23.62
N GLY A 196 -36.56 12.56 24.58
CA GLY A 196 -36.25 12.70 26.00
C GLY A 196 -37.28 12.03 26.90
N ALA A 197 -36.99 10.81 27.37
CA ALA A 197 -37.18 10.38 28.77
C ALA A 197 -36.89 8.87 29.02
N ALA A 198 -35.93 8.66 29.93
CA ALA A 198 -35.87 7.65 31.00
C ALA A 198 -35.28 6.22 30.77
N GLU A 199 -34.31 5.94 31.65
CA GLU A 199 -33.39 4.80 31.85
C GLU A 199 -34.02 3.50 32.39
N ALA A 200 -33.33 2.34 32.23
CA ALA A 200 -32.83 1.51 33.36
C ALA A 200 -32.31 0.12 32.93
N ALA A 201 -30.98 0.01 32.82
CA ALA A 201 -30.10 -1.11 33.19
C ALA A 201 -28.70 -0.69 32.73
N ALA A 202 -27.61 -1.22 33.30
CA ALA A 202 -26.23 -0.99 32.82
C ALA A 202 -26.00 -1.68 31.46
N VAL A 203 -26.83 -1.33 30.50
CA VAL A 203 -26.79 -1.65 29.09
C VAL A 203 -25.69 -0.79 28.57
N CYS A 204 -24.59 -1.41 28.11
CA CYS A 204 -23.69 -0.78 27.17
C CYS A 204 -24.57 -0.09 26.12
N PRO A 205 -24.63 1.26 26.09
CA PRO A 205 -25.49 1.93 25.14
C PRO A 205 -24.88 1.67 23.77
N ARG A 206 -25.36 0.61 23.11
CA ARG A 206 -24.92 0.22 21.76
C ARG A 206 -25.50 1.28 20.84
N PRO A 207 -24.70 2.26 20.36
CA PRO A 207 -25.24 3.33 19.55
C PRO A 207 -25.72 2.67 18.25
N SER A 208 -27.00 2.85 17.94
CA SER A 208 -27.57 2.39 16.67
C SER A 208 -27.31 3.39 15.53
N THR A 209 -26.74 4.54 15.87
CA THR A 209 -26.43 5.63 14.95
C THR A 209 -24.93 5.93 14.96
N PRO A 210 -24.42 6.51 13.87
CA PRO A 210 -23.05 7.00 13.83
C PRO A 210 -22.77 8.01 14.95
N GLY A 211 -21.56 7.97 15.49
CA GLY A 211 -21.11 8.86 16.56
C GLY A 211 -20.96 10.31 16.09
N PRO A 212 -20.96 11.28 17.00
CA PRO A 212 -20.85 12.71 16.66
C PRO A 212 -19.53 13.07 15.97
N ASN A 213 -18.50 12.23 16.08
CA ASN A 213 -17.21 12.42 15.41
C ASN A 213 -17.24 12.08 13.91
N CYS A 214 -18.29 11.42 13.42
CA CYS A 214 -18.44 11.07 12.01
C CYS A 214 -18.99 12.24 11.16
N VAL A 215 -18.19 13.30 11.01
CA VAL A 215 -18.57 14.44 10.16
C VAL A 215 -18.62 13.99 8.69
N GLY A 216 -19.79 14.10 8.05
CA GLY A 216 -19.99 13.65 6.67
C GLY A 216 -20.06 12.13 6.51
N TYR A 217 -20.58 11.43 7.52
CA TYR A 217 -20.73 9.97 7.55
C TYR A 217 -21.27 9.39 6.23
N ARG A 218 -20.59 8.35 5.74
CA ARG A 218 -21.05 7.50 4.63
C ARG A 218 -20.92 6.05 5.07
N ALA A 219 -22.05 5.33 5.07
CA ALA A 219 -22.04 3.92 5.36
C ALA A 219 -21.18 3.16 4.34
N ALA A 220 -20.24 2.36 4.82
CA ALA A 220 -19.34 1.56 4.02
C ALA A 220 -19.22 0.14 4.62
N PRO A 221 -20.30 -0.66 4.58
CA PRO A 221 -20.25 -2.02 5.09
C PRO A 221 -19.30 -2.89 4.25
N LEU A 222 -18.60 -3.82 4.90
CA LEU A 222 -17.74 -4.76 4.21
C LEU A 222 -18.53 -5.64 3.23
N SER A 223 -18.05 -5.70 1.99
CA SER A 223 -18.51 -6.64 0.98
C SER A 223 -18.14 -8.08 1.34
N GLN A 224 -18.82 -9.06 0.72
CA GLN A 224 -18.56 -10.48 0.96
C GLN A 224 -17.11 -10.88 0.60
N ASP A 225 -16.55 -10.28 -0.44
CA ASP A 225 -15.17 -10.50 -0.86
C ASP A 225 -14.18 -9.97 0.17
N GLU A 226 -14.42 -8.78 0.71
CA GLU A 226 -13.60 -8.19 1.78
C GLU A 226 -13.65 -9.02 3.06
N LYS A 227 -14.83 -9.50 3.47
CA LYS A 227 -14.97 -10.44 4.61
C LYS A 227 -14.11 -11.70 4.40
N THR A 228 -14.16 -12.25 3.19
CA THR A 228 -13.39 -13.46 2.82
C THR A 228 -11.89 -13.19 2.86
N VAL A 229 -11.44 -12.06 2.32
CA VAL A 229 -10.03 -11.65 2.31
C VAL A 229 -9.50 -11.44 3.73
N ILE A 230 -10.26 -10.75 4.59
CA ILE A 230 -9.91 -10.53 6.00
C ILE A 230 -9.72 -11.87 6.71
N LEU A 231 -10.71 -12.76 6.63
CA LEU A 231 -10.66 -14.05 7.31
C LEU A 231 -9.51 -14.93 6.80
N HIS A 232 -9.32 -14.97 5.47
CA HIS A 232 -8.26 -15.74 4.85
C HIS A 232 -6.89 -15.23 5.29
N ARG A 233 -6.67 -13.91 5.31
CA ARG A 233 -5.38 -13.32 5.69
C ARG A 233 -5.04 -13.60 7.16
N HIS A 234 -6.01 -13.52 8.07
CA HIS A 234 -5.81 -13.90 9.47
C HIS A 234 -5.41 -15.38 9.60
N ASN A 235 -6.15 -16.29 8.97
CA ASN A 235 -5.85 -17.71 9.02
C ASN A 235 -4.51 -18.07 8.38
N PHE A 236 -4.12 -17.39 7.30
CA PHE A 236 -2.80 -17.52 6.69
C PHE A 236 -1.70 -17.16 7.69
N TYR A 237 -1.75 -16.00 8.34
CA TYR A 237 -0.72 -15.64 9.32
C TYR A 237 -0.73 -16.56 10.56
N ARG A 238 -1.90 -16.98 11.02
CA ARG A 238 -2.03 -17.97 12.10
C ARG A 238 -1.38 -19.30 11.73
N SER A 239 -1.51 -19.76 10.47
CA SER A 239 -0.85 -21.00 10.03
C SER A 239 0.66 -20.86 9.99
N GLN A 240 1.20 -19.71 9.53
CA GLN A 240 2.63 -19.44 9.52
C GLN A 240 3.23 -19.46 10.94
N VAL A 241 2.55 -18.83 11.90
CA VAL A 241 2.97 -18.87 13.31
C VAL A 241 2.87 -20.30 13.85
N ALA A 242 1.75 -20.98 13.60
CA ALA A 242 1.52 -22.34 14.11
C ALA A 242 2.56 -23.36 13.60
N SER A 243 3.01 -23.22 12.35
CA SER A 243 4.04 -24.08 11.78
C SER A 243 5.47 -23.73 12.23
N GLY A 244 5.66 -22.66 13.00
CA GLY A 244 6.97 -22.22 13.50
C GLY A 244 7.90 -21.69 12.42
N VAL A 245 7.37 -21.21 11.28
CA VAL A 245 8.19 -20.67 10.18
C VAL A 245 8.44 -19.16 10.33
N VAL A 246 7.76 -18.51 11.27
CA VAL A 246 7.94 -17.08 11.56
C VAL A 246 9.10 -16.91 12.54
N ALA A 247 10.17 -16.24 12.10
CA ALA A 247 11.36 -16.02 12.90
C ALA A 247 11.03 -15.40 14.27
N GLY A 248 11.59 -15.97 15.33
CA GLY A 248 11.38 -15.51 16.71
C GLY A 248 10.08 -16.00 17.37
N LEU A 249 9.22 -16.75 16.66
CA LEU A 249 8.01 -17.34 17.22
C LEU A 249 8.08 -18.88 17.15
N PRO A 250 7.86 -19.61 18.26
CA PRO A 250 7.82 -21.06 18.25
C PRO A 250 6.55 -21.58 17.56
N ALA A 251 6.61 -22.83 17.09
CA ALA A 251 5.43 -23.53 16.58
C ALA A 251 4.35 -23.65 17.68
N ALA A 252 3.09 -23.49 17.28
CA ALA A 252 1.97 -23.54 18.21
C ALA A 252 1.31 -24.93 18.19
N SER A 253 1.19 -25.56 19.36
CA SER A 253 0.53 -26.86 19.51
C SER A 253 -1.00 -26.79 19.41
N ARG A 254 -1.59 -25.59 19.59
CA ARG A 254 -3.05 -25.38 19.60
C ARG A 254 -3.43 -24.01 19.04
N MET A 255 -3.24 -23.81 17.74
CA MET A 255 -3.73 -22.63 17.02
C MET A 255 -5.03 -22.97 16.26
N LEU A 256 -6.17 -22.45 16.72
CA LEU A 256 -7.46 -22.72 16.07
C LEU A 256 -7.62 -21.94 14.76
N GLN A 257 -8.28 -22.53 13.77
CA GLN A 257 -8.72 -21.81 12.58
C GLN A 257 -9.87 -20.87 12.95
N MET A 258 -9.78 -19.61 12.54
CA MET A 258 -10.84 -18.63 12.68
C MET A 258 -11.93 -18.85 11.66
N VAL A 259 -13.18 -18.57 12.04
CA VAL A 259 -14.34 -18.47 11.15
C VAL A 259 -14.89 -17.05 11.21
N TRP A 260 -15.61 -16.63 10.17
CA TRP A 260 -16.33 -15.37 10.20
C TRP A 260 -17.57 -15.51 11.08
N ASP A 261 -17.80 -14.53 11.94
CA ASP A 261 -18.97 -14.45 12.80
C ASP A 261 -19.65 -13.08 12.61
N ASP A 262 -20.93 -13.09 12.23
CA ASP A 262 -21.66 -11.86 11.93
C ASP A 262 -22.06 -11.07 13.19
N GLU A 263 -22.18 -11.70 14.36
CA GLU A 263 -22.42 -10.99 15.61
C GLU A 263 -21.19 -10.16 15.98
N VAL A 264 -20.00 -10.77 15.94
CA VAL A 264 -18.72 -10.09 16.18
C VAL A 264 -18.48 -9.00 15.14
N ALA A 265 -18.76 -9.26 13.86
CA ALA A 265 -18.65 -8.26 12.80
C ALA A 265 -19.59 -7.07 13.03
N SER A 266 -20.82 -7.31 13.50
CA SER A 266 -21.77 -6.25 13.81
C SER A 266 -21.30 -5.38 14.98
N LEU A 267 -20.67 -5.98 16.00
CA LEU A 267 -20.07 -5.26 17.13
C LEU A 267 -18.92 -4.36 16.64
N ALA A 268 -18.04 -4.89 15.78
CA ALA A 268 -16.95 -4.13 15.20
C ALA A 268 -17.43 -2.97 14.32
N GLN A 269 -18.44 -3.19 13.46
CA GLN A 269 -19.01 -2.14 12.61
C GLN A 269 -19.62 -1.01 13.45
N ARG A 270 -20.35 -1.34 14.52
CA ARG A 270 -20.93 -0.33 15.41
C ARG A 270 -19.88 0.57 16.02
N TRP A 271 -18.74 0.01 16.44
CA TRP A 271 -17.63 0.79 16.97
C TRP A 271 -16.97 1.66 15.90
N ALA A 272 -16.75 1.10 14.69
CA ALA A 272 -16.23 1.86 13.56
C ALA A 272 -17.13 3.06 13.20
N ASP A 273 -18.44 2.88 13.28
CA ASP A 273 -19.43 3.95 13.07
C ASP A 273 -19.41 5.03 14.16
N GLN A 274 -18.61 4.92 15.22
CA GLN A 274 -18.41 6.00 16.19
C GLN A 274 -17.35 7.00 15.77
N CYS A 275 -16.54 6.68 14.74
CA CYS A 275 -15.40 7.48 14.26
C CYS A 275 -14.49 7.96 15.40
N SER A 276 -14.32 7.13 16.43
CA SER A 276 -13.49 7.40 17.58
C SER A 276 -12.31 6.44 17.58
N PHE A 277 -11.10 6.98 17.66
CA PHE A 277 -9.90 6.15 17.80
C PHE A 277 -9.64 5.88 19.28
N GLY A 278 -10.26 4.82 19.80
CA GLY A 278 -10.04 4.27 21.14
C GLY A 278 -10.63 2.86 21.26
N TYR A 279 -10.49 2.23 22.42
CA TYR A 279 -11.08 0.91 22.67
C TYR A 279 -12.57 1.01 22.96
N ASP A 280 -13.34 0.05 22.46
CA ASP A 280 -14.73 -0.12 22.86
C ASP A 280 -14.75 -0.79 24.23
N GLU A 281 -15.03 -0.01 25.28
CA GLU A 281 -15.20 -0.52 26.65
C GLU A 281 -16.33 -1.58 26.76
N CYS A 282 -17.16 -1.68 25.72
CA CYS A 282 -18.29 -2.57 25.60
C CYS A 282 -18.11 -3.69 24.55
N ALA A 283 -16.87 -3.96 24.13
CA ALA A 283 -16.53 -5.06 23.20
C ALA A 283 -16.74 -6.45 23.83
N LYS A 284 -17.99 -6.91 23.91
CA LYS A 284 -18.36 -8.24 24.44
C LYS A 284 -19.64 -8.78 23.78
N THR A 285 -19.67 -10.10 23.61
CA THR A 285 -20.91 -10.87 23.37
C THR A 285 -21.46 -11.36 24.71
N ASP A 286 -22.56 -12.10 24.69
CA ASP A 286 -23.07 -12.77 25.90
C ASP A 286 -22.12 -13.91 26.37
N ASP A 287 -21.34 -14.45 25.44
CA ASP A 287 -20.49 -15.63 25.68
C ASP A 287 -19.02 -15.28 26.01
N PHE A 288 -18.48 -14.16 25.49
CA PHE A 288 -17.07 -13.82 25.68
C PHE A 288 -16.76 -12.33 25.48
N GLN A 289 -15.62 -11.90 26.04
CA GLN A 289 -15.04 -10.59 25.79
C GLN A 289 -14.26 -10.59 24.47
N LEU A 290 -14.38 -9.53 23.69
CA LEU A 290 -13.76 -9.39 22.38
C LEU A 290 -12.40 -8.68 22.50
N GLY A 291 -11.40 -9.21 21.79
CA GLY A 291 -10.18 -8.47 21.48
C GLY A 291 -10.41 -7.51 20.31
N GLN A 292 -9.60 -6.45 20.23
CA GLN A 292 -9.74 -5.44 19.17
C GLN A 292 -8.37 -5.07 18.57
N SER A 293 -8.35 -4.92 17.25
CA SER A 293 -7.27 -4.28 16.50
C SER A 293 -7.90 -3.21 15.63
N MET A 294 -7.34 -2.01 15.65
CA MET A 294 -7.92 -0.86 14.97
C MET A 294 -6.91 -0.17 14.06
N ALA A 295 -7.45 0.50 13.06
CA ALA A 295 -6.71 1.37 12.16
C ALA A 295 -7.66 2.47 11.68
N ILE A 296 -7.16 3.69 11.55
CA ILE A 296 -7.91 4.84 11.00
C ILE A 296 -7.10 5.51 9.91
N TRP A 297 -7.80 5.93 8.86
CA TRP A 297 -7.19 6.47 7.65
C TRP A 297 -7.96 7.68 7.19
N TYR A 298 -7.20 8.68 6.77
CA TYR A 298 -7.73 9.95 6.30
C TYR A 298 -7.36 10.08 4.84
N SER A 299 -8.33 10.38 3.99
CA SER A 299 -8.12 10.67 2.57
C SER A 299 -9.18 11.65 2.10
N GLN A 300 -8.80 12.56 1.20
CA GLN A 300 -9.74 13.44 0.50
C GLN A 300 -10.40 12.73 -0.69
N ASP A 301 -9.82 11.61 -1.17
CA ASP A 301 -10.42 10.74 -2.20
C ASP A 301 -10.77 9.37 -1.60
N PRO A 302 -12.06 9.00 -1.51
CA PRO A 302 -12.51 7.71 -1.01
C PRO A 302 -11.98 6.50 -1.81
N LYS A 303 -11.51 6.69 -3.05
CA LYS A 303 -10.94 5.62 -3.87
C LYS A 303 -9.53 5.20 -3.44
N LEU A 304 -8.91 5.97 -2.54
CA LEU A 304 -7.55 5.73 -2.05
C LEU A 304 -7.52 5.00 -0.71
N PHE A 305 -8.67 4.66 -0.13
CA PHE A 305 -8.71 3.82 1.05
C PHE A 305 -8.10 2.45 0.69
N PRO A 306 -7.00 2.04 1.34
CA PRO A 306 -6.40 0.75 1.03
C PRO A 306 -7.32 -0.37 1.49
N GLY A 307 -7.27 -1.48 0.77
CA GLY A 307 -8.09 -2.64 1.05
C GLY A 307 -7.78 -3.25 2.42
N PRO A 308 -8.71 -4.04 2.97
CA PRO A 308 -8.59 -4.61 4.30
C PRO A 308 -7.42 -5.61 4.42
N GLU A 309 -6.92 -6.17 3.32
CA GLU A 309 -5.73 -7.03 3.31
C GLU A 309 -4.49 -6.33 3.85
N GLY A 310 -4.27 -5.07 3.46
CA GLY A 310 -3.12 -4.29 3.92
C GLY A 310 -3.17 -3.99 5.42
N ARG A 311 -4.38 -3.97 6.01
CA ARG A 311 -4.59 -3.75 7.45
C ARG A 311 -4.16 -4.94 8.28
N VAL A 312 -4.65 -6.11 7.89
CA VAL A 312 -4.32 -7.37 8.58
C VAL A 312 -2.83 -7.65 8.51
N GLU A 313 -2.21 -7.32 7.39
CA GLU A 313 -0.76 -7.41 7.23
C GLU A 313 0.01 -6.40 8.10
N GLY A 314 -0.46 -5.15 8.17
CA GLY A 314 0.11 -4.13 9.05
C GLY A 314 0.17 -4.60 10.50
N TRP A 315 -0.96 -5.07 11.05
CA TRP A 315 -1.02 -5.60 12.42
C TRP A 315 -0.11 -6.82 12.61
N PHE A 316 -0.04 -7.73 11.65
CA PHE A 316 0.86 -8.87 11.74
C PHE A 316 2.35 -8.45 11.73
N ASN A 317 2.70 -7.37 11.03
CA ASN A 317 4.06 -6.86 10.93
C ASN A 317 4.55 -6.11 12.17
N GLU A 318 3.66 -5.71 13.09
CA GLU A 318 4.02 -5.19 14.42
C GLU A 318 4.93 -6.16 15.21
N ARG A 319 4.86 -7.47 14.91
CA ARG A 319 5.76 -8.49 15.49
C ARG A 319 7.25 -8.16 15.35
N ALA A 320 7.64 -7.40 14.33
CA ALA A 320 9.03 -7.00 14.12
C ALA A 320 9.55 -6.03 15.20
N GLN A 321 8.64 -5.36 15.89
CA GLN A 321 8.92 -4.39 16.96
C GLN A 321 8.61 -4.97 18.35
N ALA A 322 7.98 -6.15 18.41
CA ALA A 322 7.63 -6.80 19.65
C ALA A 322 8.85 -7.45 20.31
N ASN A 323 8.95 -7.34 21.64
CA ASN A 323 9.89 -8.14 22.41
C ASN A 323 9.37 -9.59 22.51
N LEU A 324 9.71 -10.40 21.52
CA LEU A 324 9.23 -11.79 21.40
C LEU A 324 9.69 -12.67 22.57
N THR A 325 10.83 -12.37 23.19
CA THR A 325 11.30 -13.09 24.38
C THR A 325 10.36 -12.87 25.55
N ALA A 326 9.95 -11.63 25.82
CA ALA A 326 9.01 -11.31 26.88
C ALA A 326 7.61 -11.94 26.66
N LEU A 327 7.15 -11.98 25.40
CA LEU A 327 5.85 -12.59 25.05
C LEU A 327 5.80 -14.12 25.25
N LEU A 328 6.96 -14.78 25.24
CA LEU A 328 7.06 -16.24 25.34
C LEU A 328 7.45 -16.72 26.74
N GLU A 329 7.83 -15.82 27.64
CA GLU A 329 8.15 -16.14 29.03
C GLU A 329 6.89 -16.43 29.87
N ASP A 330 5.75 -15.83 29.53
CA ASP A 330 4.46 -16.05 30.23
C ASP A 330 3.84 -17.45 30.01
N PHE A 331 4.44 -18.28 29.15
CA PHE A 331 3.95 -19.63 28.79
C PHE A 331 4.86 -20.78 29.24
N LYS A 332 5.91 -20.50 30.03
CA LYS A 332 6.76 -21.51 30.69
C LYS A 332 6.29 -21.77 32.11
#